data_AF-A0A3Y9C2G5-F1
#
_entry.id   AF-A0A3Y9C2G5-F1
#
_cell.length_a   1.000
_cell.length_b   1.000
_cell.length_c   1.000
_cell.angle_alpha   90.00
_cell.angle_beta   90.00
_cell.angle_gamma   90.00
#
_symmetry.space_group_name_H-M   'P 1'
#
loop_
_entity.id
_entity.type
_entity.pdbx_description
1 polymer ?
#
loop_
_entity_poly.entity_id
_entity_poly.type
_entity_poly.pdbx_seq_one_letter_code
_entity_poly.pdbx_strand_id
1 'polypeptide(L)'
;MVDIDKNSRQRQRRYTRPVIFTVSVASLLIATPALAYTVNVNSSIPVTTQVVPQLSTANGTLAEIASTQHQVGAAINANGDKVASMIEQAEQSRATQDSFSRQAERLEQSRRNFAVPETICTESTSGAAARVNSQARATQSGYARGNGVSNSKLKKALTEATPAPEQVEYQSAALHGQWCDETDYAAYGGTDLCPAVSPYPGGDKQLASLLDGAGKPGKTPDLTFSQTQTDAAVAYTLNTTAPASGRQLGKGEVKTASGKEYAGLMTQYEGIMDAAREPQMAMIAASAPNKATKDALKDALKVSSAQRYFDDTASQQARSSGEMSQREFESFEVGRRYANTAYLSDLQQMEGDNLIRELIRVQNLGNWLALGIKREQEKSNILTGQQLALMATEHYRPQLAAKMEQVKAGVTR
;
A
#
# COMPACT_ATOMS: atom_id res chain seq x y z
N MET A 1 0.54 61.56 -46.46
CA MET A 1 -0.21 60.82 -45.43
C MET A 1 0.35 61.27 -44.09
N VAL A 2 -0.04 62.46 -43.60
CA VAL A 2 -1.06 62.68 -42.54
C VAL A 2 -0.75 61.78 -41.34
N ASP A 3 -0.04 62.16 -40.27
CA ASP A 3 0.09 63.38 -39.44
C ASP A 3 -1.01 63.57 -38.38
N ILE A 4 -0.54 63.80 -37.13
CA ILE A 4 -1.15 64.44 -35.95
C ILE A 4 -1.29 63.58 -34.68
N ASP A 5 -0.34 63.89 -33.77
CA ASP A 5 -0.35 63.78 -32.32
C ASP A 5 -1.10 64.98 -31.67
N LYS A 6 -1.47 64.83 -30.40
CA LYS A 6 -1.93 65.83 -29.41
C LYS A 6 -3.43 66.20 -29.28
N ASN A 7 -4.00 65.65 -28.20
CA ASN A 7 -4.29 66.37 -26.94
C ASN A 7 -5.09 67.68 -27.05
N SER A 8 -6.33 67.71 -26.55
CA SER A 8 -6.70 68.60 -25.42
C SER A 8 -8.17 68.48 -24.99
N ARG A 9 -8.37 68.70 -23.69
CA ARG A 9 -9.54 69.27 -23.00
C ARG A 9 -10.71 68.32 -22.73
N GLN A 10 -10.97 67.97 -21.47
CA GLN A 10 -11.35 68.77 -20.29
C GLN A 10 -12.86 68.73 -20.05
N ARG A 11 -13.16 68.60 -18.76
CA ARG A 11 -14.38 69.02 -18.05
C ARG A 11 -15.57 68.08 -18.17
N GLN A 12 -15.89 67.40 -17.07
CA GLN A 12 -16.56 67.93 -15.87
C GLN A 12 -18.02 68.28 -16.13
N ARG A 13 -18.81 67.84 -15.15
CA ARG A 13 -20.13 68.33 -14.74
C ARG A 13 -21.28 67.82 -15.60
N ARG A 14 -22.06 66.89 -15.04
CA ARG A 14 -23.06 67.10 -13.97
C ARG A 14 -24.30 67.77 -14.55
N TYR A 15 -25.41 67.04 -14.37
CA TYR A 15 -26.76 67.55 -14.05
C TYR A 15 -27.37 68.43 -15.15
N THR A 16 -28.61 68.26 -15.61
CA THR A 16 -29.90 67.99 -14.98
C THR A 16 -30.91 67.98 -16.16
N ARG A 17 -31.85 67.03 -16.26
CA ARG A 17 -33.31 67.15 -15.92
C ARG A 17 -33.98 68.49 -16.31
N PRO A 18 -35.30 68.55 -16.64
CA PRO A 18 -36.42 67.60 -16.36
C PRO A 18 -37.33 67.33 -17.60
N VAL A 19 -38.40 66.49 -17.56
CA VAL A 19 -39.84 66.79 -17.22
C VAL A 19 -40.55 65.43 -16.88
N ILE A 20 -41.09 65.13 -15.67
CA ILE A 20 -42.45 65.27 -15.02
C ILE A 20 -43.60 64.52 -15.78
N PHE A 21 -44.36 63.52 -15.26
CA PHE A 21 -45.46 63.47 -14.23
C PHE A 21 -45.75 61.96 -13.88
N THR A 22 -45.62 61.41 -12.65
CA THR A 22 -46.61 61.18 -11.51
C THR A 22 -47.99 60.62 -11.92
N VAL A 23 -48.56 59.53 -11.37
CA VAL A 23 -48.95 59.27 -9.95
C VAL A 23 -49.09 57.76 -9.59
N SER A 24 -48.54 57.39 -8.41
CA SER A 24 -48.88 56.43 -7.31
C SER A 24 -50.03 55.39 -7.46
N VAL A 25 -50.02 54.18 -6.85
CA VAL A 25 -49.84 53.77 -5.43
C VAL A 25 -49.44 52.26 -5.37
N ALA A 26 -48.25 51.91 -4.87
CA ALA A 26 -47.94 51.28 -3.55
C ALA A 26 -48.56 49.87 -3.36
N SER A 27 -47.84 48.78 -3.12
CA SER A 27 -46.83 48.45 -2.08
C SER A 27 -46.42 46.98 -2.33
N LEU A 28 -45.31 46.38 -1.95
CA LEU A 28 -44.11 46.70 -1.18
C LEU A 28 -43.14 45.50 -1.44
N LEU A 29 -41.87 45.79 -1.80
CA LEU A 29 -40.61 45.12 -1.37
C LEU A 29 -40.45 43.58 -1.54
N ILE A 30 -39.30 42.98 -1.87
CA ILE A 30 -37.91 43.37 -2.12
C ILE A 30 -37.26 42.18 -2.88
N ALA A 31 -36.20 42.50 -3.62
CA ALA A 31 -35.35 41.65 -4.44
C ALA A 31 -34.78 40.37 -3.79
N THR A 32 -34.57 39.37 -4.64
CA THR A 32 -33.75 38.17 -4.44
C THR A 32 -32.26 38.48 -4.32
N PRO A 33 -31.52 37.72 -3.48
CA PRO A 33 -30.46 36.88 -4.03
C PRO A 33 -30.41 35.46 -3.44
N ALA A 34 -29.61 34.62 -4.11
CA ALA A 34 -29.45 33.18 -3.94
C ALA A 34 -29.07 32.69 -2.53
N LEU A 35 -29.60 31.51 -2.15
CA LEU A 35 -29.08 30.63 -1.09
C LEU A 35 -29.33 29.15 -1.46
N ALA A 36 -28.31 28.31 -1.20
CA ALA A 36 -28.36 26.85 -1.25
C ALA A 36 -29.22 26.29 -0.12
N TYR A 37 -29.93 25.17 -0.35
CA TYR A 37 -30.46 24.34 0.72
C TYR A 37 -30.35 22.83 0.47
N THR A 38 -30.09 22.19 1.60
CA THR A 38 -29.72 20.82 1.96
C THR A 38 -30.75 19.75 1.64
N VAL A 39 -30.30 18.54 1.28
CA VAL A 39 -31.15 17.33 1.29
C VAL A 39 -31.24 16.82 2.74
N ASN A 40 -32.45 16.81 3.29
CA ASN A 40 -32.75 16.26 4.61
C ASN A 40 -32.85 14.72 4.52
N VAL A 41 -31.92 14.02 5.16
CA VAL A 41 -31.97 12.57 5.37
C VAL A 41 -32.59 12.30 6.73
N ASN A 42 -33.91 12.40 6.84
CA ASN A 42 -34.73 11.70 7.83
C ASN A 42 -36.22 12.02 7.64
N SER A 43 -36.90 11.21 6.81
CA SER A 43 -38.32 10.92 6.99
C SER A 43 -38.68 9.60 6.31
N SER A 44 -38.39 8.49 6.97
CA SER A 44 -38.98 7.18 6.64
C SER A 44 -40.47 7.23 6.99
N ILE A 45 -41.35 7.05 6.00
CA ILE A 45 -42.79 6.90 6.24
C ILE A 45 -43.06 5.44 6.67
N PRO A 46 -43.81 5.19 7.76
CA PRO A 46 -44.08 3.84 8.25
C PRO A 46 -44.91 3.00 7.28
N VAL A 47 -44.54 1.71 7.14
CA VAL A 47 -45.18 0.64 6.34
C VAL A 47 -46.69 0.49 6.59
N THR A 48 -47.19 1.00 7.71
CA THR A 48 -48.61 0.96 8.10
C THR A 48 -49.54 1.78 7.19
N THR A 49 -49.04 2.73 6.41
CA THR A 49 -49.90 3.60 5.58
C THR A 49 -50.12 3.12 4.14
N GLN A 50 -49.32 2.16 3.63
CA GLN A 50 -49.47 1.68 2.25
C GLN A 50 -49.78 0.19 2.12
N VAL A 51 -49.35 -0.66 3.06
CA VAL A 51 -49.47 -2.13 2.92
C VAL A 51 -50.71 -2.71 3.63
N VAL A 52 -51.14 -2.11 4.74
CA VAL A 52 -52.26 -2.63 5.56
C VAL A 52 -53.65 -2.51 4.89
N PRO A 53 -53.99 -1.45 4.13
CA PRO A 53 -55.28 -1.36 3.45
C PRO A 53 -55.48 -2.41 2.34
N GLN A 54 -54.39 -2.92 1.74
CA GLN A 54 -54.47 -3.95 0.70
C GLN A 54 -54.68 -5.36 1.28
N LEU A 55 -54.34 -5.59 2.55
CA LEU A 55 -54.58 -6.85 3.26
C LEU A 55 -56.03 -7.00 3.74
N SER A 56 -56.78 -5.90 3.94
CA SER A 56 -58.20 -5.96 4.32
C SER A 56 -59.11 -6.29 3.13
N THR A 57 -58.71 -5.95 1.90
CA THR A 57 -59.43 -6.32 0.66
C THR A 57 -59.34 -7.83 0.38
N ALA A 58 -58.26 -8.49 0.77
CA ALA A 58 -58.06 -9.95 0.62
C ALA A 58 -58.89 -10.80 1.60
N ASN A 59 -59.39 -10.22 2.70
CA ASN A 59 -60.19 -10.92 3.70
C ASN A 59 -61.70 -10.95 3.35
N GLY A 60 -62.16 -10.06 2.48
CA GLY A 60 -63.53 -10.05 1.94
C GLY A 60 -63.76 -11.13 0.86
N THR A 61 -62.74 -11.44 0.07
CA THR A 61 -62.77 -12.48 -0.98
C THR A 61 -62.82 -13.92 -0.43
N LEU A 62 -62.46 -14.13 0.84
CA LEU A 62 -62.51 -15.45 1.50
C LEU A 62 -63.90 -15.80 2.05
N ALA A 63 -64.80 -14.82 2.22
CA ALA A 63 -66.19 -15.05 2.67
C ALA A 63 -67.13 -15.46 1.52
N GLU A 64 -66.88 -15.02 0.28
CA GLU A 64 -67.62 -15.46 -0.91
C GLU A 64 -67.28 -16.93 -1.29
N ILE A 65 -66.06 -17.40 -0.98
CA ILE A 65 -65.63 -18.79 -1.21
C ILE A 65 -66.35 -19.79 -0.28
N ALA A 66 -66.71 -19.39 0.95
CA ALA A 66 -67.46 -20.24 1.88
C ALA A 66 -68.94 -20.42 1.48
N SER A 67 -69.55 -19.42 0.83
CA SER A 67 -70.92 -19.47 0.31
C SER A 67 -71.06 -20.39 -0.92
N THR A 68 -70.00 -20.47 -1.73
CA THR A 68 -69.96 -21.31 -2.94
C THR A 68 -69.78 -22.81 -2.62
N GLN A 69 -69.31 -23.15 -1.42
CA GLN A 69 -69.12 -24.53 -0.94
C GLN A 69 -70.40 -25.24 -0.49
N HIS A 70 -71.54 -24.55 -0.36
CA HIS A 70 -72.79 -25.21 0.04
C HIS A 70 -73.70 -25.63 -1.13
N GLN A 71 -73.51 -25.06 -2.32
CA GLN A 71 -74.39 -25.28 -3.49
C GLN A 71 -73.80 -26.20 -4.58
N VAL A 72 -72.53 -26.60 -4.48
CA VAL A 72 -71.87 -27.53 -5.44
C VAL A 72 -71.81 -28.98 -4.91
N GLY A 73 -72.12 -29.21 -3.64
CA GLY A 73 -72.06 -30.53 -2.98
C GLY A 73 -73.15 -31.55 -3.36
N ALA A 74 -74.05 -31.26 -4.32
CA ALA A 74 -75.20 -32.12 -4.59
C ALA A 74 -75.30 -32.71 -6.01
N ALA A 75 -74.40 -32.41 -6.96
CA ALA A 75 -74.70 -32.70 -8.37
C ALA A 75 -73.71 -33.54 -9.20
N ILE A 76 -72.46 -33.78 -8.79
CA ILE A 76 -71.47 -34.41 -9.70
C ILE A 76 -70.57 -35.38 -8.96
N ASN A 77 -71.11 -36.55 -8.58
CA ASN A 77 -70.38 -37.64 -7.93
C ASN A 77 -70.62 -38.98 -8.63
N ALA A 78 -70.72 -39.00 -9.96
CA ALA A 78 -70.87 -40.26 -10.68
C ALA A 78 -70.33 -40.19 -12.12
N ASN A 79 -69.13 -40.76 -12.32
CA ASN A 79 -68.62 -41.37 -13.57
C ASN A 79 -67.53 -40.65 -14.41
N GLY A 80 -66.85 -39.60 -13.92
CA GLY A 80 -65.71 -38.95 -14.63
C GLY A 80 -64.31 -39.25 -14.09
N ASP A 81 -64.18 -39.98 -12.98
CA ASP A 81 -63.07 -39.82 -12.02
C ASP A 81 -61.75 -40.57 -12.31
N LYS A 82 -61.62 -41.33 -13.40
CA LYS A 82 -60.42 -42.17 -13.62
C LYS A 82 -59.47 -41.74 -14.74
N VAL A 83 -59.88 -40.84 -15.63
CA VAL A 83 -59.02 -40.37 -16.76
C VAL A 83 -58.54 -38.94 -16.57
N ALA A 84 -59.32 -38.07 -15.93
CA ALA A 84 -58.90 -36.71 -15.59
C ALA A 84 -57.82 -36.68 -14.50
N SER A 85 -57.88 -37.59 -13.52
CA SER A 85 -56.94 -37.62 -12.38
C SER A 85 -55.49 -37.94 -12.78
N MET A 86 -55.24 -38.70 -13.84
CA MET A 86 -53.87 -38.93 -14.33
C MET A 86 -53.32 -37.77 -15.16
N ILE A 87 -54.18 -37.04 -15.89
CA ILE A 87 -53.76 -35.86 -16.68
C ILE A 87 -53.55 -34.66 -15.75
N GLU A 88 -54.42 -34.45 -14.76
CA GLU A 88 -54.22 -33.46 -13.71
C GLU A 88 -53.00 -33.81 -12.85
N GLN A 89 -52.78 -35.07 -12.45
CA GLN A 89 -51.54 -35.42 -11.73
C GLN A 89 -50.27 -35.18 -12.58
N ALA A 90 -50.31 -35.43 -13.89
CA ALA A 90 -49.16 -35.19 -14.77
C ALA A 90 -48.89 -33.69 -15.02
N GLU A 91 -49.92 -32.89 -15.24
CA GLU A 91 -49.81 -31.43 -15.44
C GLU A 91 -49.57 -30.69 -14.13
N GLN A 92 -50.16 -31.13 -13.01
CA GLN A 92 -49.91 -30.56 -11.69
C GLN A 92 -48.52 -30.98 -11.17
N SER A 93 -48.02 -32.18 -11.49
CA SER A 93 -46.63 -32.60 -11.26
C SER A 93 -45.65 -31.82 -12.14
N ARG A 94 -45.97 -31.56 -13.42
CA ARG A 94 -45.16 -30.67 -14.30
C ARG A 94 -45.16 -29.22 -13.84
N ALA A 95 -46.30 -28.68 -13.42
CA ALA A 95 -46.42 -27.31 -12.94
C ALA A 95 -45.75 -27.13 -11.56
N THR A 96 -45.82 -28.14 -10.68
CA THR A 96 -45.02 -28.13 -9.43
C THR A 96 -43.54 -28.33 -9.73
N GLN A 97 -43.15 -29.18 -10.67
CA GLN A 97 -41.75 -29.37 -11.07
C GLN A 97 -41.16 -28.12 -11.75
N ASP A 98 -41.94 -27.40 -12.55
CA ASP A 98 -41.56 -26.10 -13.14
C ASP A 98 -41.56 -24.98 -12.10
N SER A 99 -42.47 -25.01 -11.13
CA SER A 99 -42.43 -24.07 -9.99
C SER A 99 -41.22 -24.33 -9.09
N PHE A 100 -40.89 -25.60 -8.81
CA PHE A 100 -39.71 -26.00 -8.07
C PHE A 100 -38.43 -25.73 -8.87
N SER A 101 -38.40 -25.92 -10.20
CA SER A 101 -37.25 -25.56 -11.02
C SER A 101 -37.04 -24.06 -11.02
N ARG A 102 -38.09 -23.23 -11.19
CA ARG A 102 -38.00 -21.76 -11.12
C ARG A 102 -37.72 -21.24 -9.73
N GLN A 103 -38.16 -21.93 -8.68
CA GLN A 103 -37.79 -21.59 -7.30
C GLN A 103 -36.34 -21.98 -7.03
N ALA A 104 -35.90 -23.16 -7.45
CA ALA A 104 -34.52 -23.61 -7.35
C ALA A 104 -33.58 -22.73 -8.17
N GLU A 105 -33.97 -22.33 -9.38
CA GLU A 105 -33.23 -21.43 -10.26
C GLU A 105 -33.19 -20.02 -9.68
N ARG A 106 -34.28 -19.50 -9.11
CA ARG A 106 -34.24 -18.22 -8.35
C ARG A 106 -33.39 -18.33 -7.08
N LEU A 107 -33.39 -19.48 -6.41
CA LEU A 107 -32.58 -19.72 -5.22
C LEU A 107 -31.10 -19.89 -5.59
N GLU A 108 -30.78 -20.55 -6.70
CA GLU A 108 -29.44 -20.67 -7.28
C GLU A 108 -28.95 -19.35 -7.83
N GLN A 109 -29.81 -18.56 -8.47
CA GLN A 109 -29.48 -17.23 -8.96
C GLN A 109 -29.28 -16.27 -7.80
N SER A 110 -30.10 -16.34 -6.75
CA SER A 110 -29.88 -15.61 -5.49
C SER A 110 -28.59 -16.08 -4.82
N ARG A 111 -28.34 -17.39 -4.72
CA ARG A 111 -27.07 -17.93 -4.24
C ARG A 111 -25.89 -17.49 -5.11
N ARG A 112 -25.99 -17.41 -6.44
CA ARG A 112 -24.91 -16.90 -7.32
C ARG A 112 -24.71 -15.40 -7.17
N ASN A 113 -25.78 -14.65 -6.94
CA ASN A 113 -25.75 -13.19 -6.77
C ASN A 113 -25.24 -12.77 -5.37
N PHE A 114 -25.42 -13.63 -4.34
CA PHE A 114 -25.04 -13.33 -2.95
C PHE A 114 -23.92 -14.22 -2.38
N ALA A 115 -23.62 -15.37 -2.98
CA ALA A 115 -22.42 -16.13 -2.64
C ALA A 115 -21.24 -15.52 -3.40
N VAL A 116 -20.18 -15.25 -2.66
CA VAL A 116 -18.89 -14.92 -3.26
C VAL A 116 -18.33 -16.22 -3.84
N PRO A 117 -18.20 -16.36 -5.18
CA PRO A 117 -17.67 -17.59 -5.77
C PRO A 117 -16.25 -17.84 -5.26
N GLU A 118 -15.90 -19.11 -5.02
CA GLU A 118 -14.64 -19.52 -4.38
C GLU A 118 -13.35 -19.24 -5.20
N THR A 119 -13.42 -18.53 -6.32
CA THR A 119 -12.36 -18.64 -7.34
C THR A 119 -11.63 -17.35 -7.68
N ILE A 120 -12.14 -16.17 -7.29
CA ILE A 120 -11.53 -14.86 -7.66
C ILE A 120 -11.57 -13.83 -6.51
N CYS A 121 -12.65 -13.80 -5.73
CA CYS A 121 -12.87 -12.81 -4.67
C CYS A 121 -12.54 -13.34 -3.26
N THR A 122 -12.50 -14.66 -3.07
CA THR A 122 -12.26 -15.35 -1.79
C THR A 122 -10.80 -15.69 -1.56
N GLU A 123 -9.99 -15.78 -2.62
CA GLU A 123 -8.58 -16.15 -2.52
C GLU A 123 -7.71 -14.98 -2.07
N SER A 124 -7.81 -14.67 -0.79
CA SER A 124 -6.94 -13.71 -0.10
C SER A 124 -5.88 -14.45 0.67
N THR A 125 -4.61 -14.17 0.39
CA THR A 125 -3.50 -14.65 1.22
C THR A 125 -3.33 -13.82 2.49
N SER A 126 -4.29 -12.92 2.80
CA SER A 126 -4.28 -12.04 3.97
C SER A 126 -4.07 -12.78 5.31
N GLY A 127 -4.42 -14.06 5.39
CA GLY A 127 -4.14 -14.91 6.56
C GLY A 127 -2.65 -15.08 6.88
N ALA A 128 -1.76 -14.85 5.91
CA ALA A 128 -0.31 -14.86 6.11
C ALA A 128 0.25 -13.47 6.47
N ALA A 129 -0.45 -12.37 6.19
CA ALA A 129 0.09 -11.01 6.28
C ALA A 129 0.65 -10.66 7.67
N ALA A 130 -0.05 -11.04 8.75
CA ALA A 130 0.42 -10.82 10.11
C ALA A 130 1.75 -11.55 10.41
N ARG A 131 1.89 -12.79 9.90
CA ARG A 131 3.12 -13.60 10.05
C ARG A 131 4.26 -13.08 9.19
N VAL A 132 3.95 -12.65 7.97
CA VAL A 132 4.92 -12.03 7.05
C VAL A 132 5.49 -10.77 7.70
N ASN A 133 4.63 -9.90 8.24
CA ASN A 133 5.04 -8.67 8.91
C ASN A 133 5.84 -8.93 10.19
N SER A 134 5.43 -9.90 11.02
CA SER A 134 6.16 -10.23 12.25
C SER A 134 7.54 -10.81 11.96
N GLN A 135 7.65 -11.67 10.93
CA GLN A 135 8.92 -12.24 10.51
C GLN A 135 9.86 -11.18 9.91
N ALA A 136 9.35 -10.23 9.12
CA ALA A 136 10.17 -9.12 8.62
C ALA A 136 10.77 -8.28 9.76
N ARG A 137 9.96 -7.95 10.78
CA ARG A 137 10.44 -7.25 11.98
C ARG A 137 11.46 -8.07 12.79
N ALA A 138 11.26 -9.39 12.89
CA ALA A 138 12.23 -10.27 13.54
C ALA A 138 13.56 -10.28 12.77
N THR A 139 13.52 -10.37 11.44
CA THR A 139 14.69 -10.28 10.57
C THR A 139 15.43 -8.96 10.73
N GLN A 140 14.72 -7.83 10.82
CA GLN A 140 15.31 -6.50 11.06
C GLN A 140 16.17 -6.47 12.33
N SER A 141 15.67 -7.03 13.43
CA SER A 141 16.44 -7.12 14.69
C SER A 141 17.72 -7.96 14.56
N GLY A 142 17.73 -8.90 13.61
CA GLY A 142 18.90 -9.70 13.26
C GLY A 142 19.98 -8.88 12.55
N TYR A 143 19.60 -8.00 11.62
CA TYR A 143 20.55 -7.18 10.86
C TYR A 143 21.36 -6.25 11.76
N ALA A 144 20.76 -5.65 12.80
CA ALA A 144 21.50 -4.85 13.79
C ALA A 144 22.65 -5.61 14.48
N ARG A 145 22.62 -6.95 14.45
CA ARG A 145 23.66 -7.85 15.00
C ARG A 145 24.49 -8.54 13.92
N GLY A 146 24.39 -8.08 12.67
CA GLY A 146 25.08 -8.67 11.52
C GLY A 146 24.53 -10.03 11.07
N ASN A 147 23.35 -10.45 11.55
CA ASN A 147 22.68 -11.63 11.03
C ASN A 147 22.02 -11.29 9.70
N GLY A 148 22.12 -12.18 8.71
CA GLY A 148 21.59 -11.94 7.36
C GLY A 148 22.56 -11.21 6.42
N VAL A 149 23.76 -10.84 6.89
CA VAL A 149 24.84 -10.27 6.07
C VAL A 149 25.86 -11.37 5.78
N SER A 150 26.13 -11.65 4.50
CA SER A 150 27.05 -12.73 4.12
C SER A 150 28.49 -12.27 4.00
N ASN A 151 28.70 -11.02 3.61
CA ASN A 151 30.02 -10.42 3.55
C ASN A 151 30.61 -10.19 4.94
N SER A 152 31.75 -10.83 5.23
CA SER A 152 32.41 -10.75 6.53
C SER A 152 32.93 -9.34 6.87
N LYS A 153 33.38 -8.56 5.88
CA LYS A 153 33.82 -7.17 6.08
C LYS A 153 32.64 -6.27 6.45
N LEU A 154 31.50 -6.40 5.74
CA LEU A 154 30.28 -5.66 6.07
C LEU A 154 29.74 -6.05 7.44
N LYS A 155 29.74 -7.35 7.75
CA LYS A 155 29.31 -7.84 9.06
C LYS A 155 30.16 -7.22 10.18
N LYS A 156 31.48 -7.18 10.02
CA LYS A 156 32.38 -6.52 10.98
C LYS A 156 32.08 -5.03 11.11
N ALA A 157 31.97 -4.31 9.99
CA ALA A 157 31.65 -2.88 9.99
C ALA A 157 30.32 -2.56 10.69
N LEU A 158 29.36 -3.50 10.69
CA LEU A 158 28.06 -3.34 11.34
C LEU A 158 28.10 -3.69 12.85
N THR A 159 28.93 -4.65 13.26
CA THR A 159 28.89 -5.21 14.63
C THR A 159 30.05 -4.80 15.53
N GLU A 160 31.19 -4.43 14.95
CA GLU A 160 32.37 -4.05 15.72
C GLU A 160 32.26 -2.60 16.20
N ALA A 161 33.06 -2.27 17.22
CA ALA A 161 33.13 -0.93 17.77
C ALA A 161 33.53 0.09 16.68
N THR A 162 32.84 1.23 16.64
CA THR A 162 33.11 2.30 15.67
C THR A 162 34.59 2.70 15.72
N PRO A 163 35.34 2.51 14.62
CA PRO A 163 36.75 2.85 14.58
C PRO A 163 36.92 4.38 14.49
N ALA A 164 38.17 4.85 14.47
CA ALA A 164 38.42 6.29 14.29
C ALA A 164 37.86 6.78 12.94
N PRO A 165 37.43 8.06 12.82
CA PRO A 165 36.81 8.56 11.59
C PRO A 165 37.59 8.28 10.31
N GLU A 166 38.91 8.51 10.31
CA GLU A 166 39.77 8.20 9.15
C GLU A 166 39.73 6.70 8.79
N GLN A 167 39.68 5.81 9.78
CA GLN A 167 39.59 4.36 9.56
C GLN A 167 38.24 3.96 8.96
N VAL A 168 37.15 4.67 9.29
CA VAL A 168 35.84 4.45 8.65
C VAL A 168 35.93 4.77 7.16
N GLU A 169 36.57 5.86 6.78
CA GLU A 169 36.75 6.25 5.36
C GLU A 169 37.56 5.18 4.60
N TYR A 170 38.65 4.68 5.18
CA TYR A 170 39.41 3.55 4.60
C TYR A 170 38.58 2.26 4.50
N GLN A 171 37.74 1.96 5.49
CA GLN A 171 36.86 0.79 5.45
C GLN A 171 35.81 0.92 4.35
N SER A 172 35.17 2.09 4.21
CA SER A 172 34.23 2.38 3.13
C SER A 172 34.89 2.23 1.76
N ALA A 173 36.09 2.78 1.57
CA ALA A 173 36.85 2.61 0.33
C ALA A 173 37.19 1.13 0.03
N ALA A 174 37.58 0.36 1.06
CA ALA A 174 37.88 -1.06 0.91
C ALA A 174 36.64 -1.93 0.65
N LEU A 175 35.46 -1.48 1.08
CA LEU A 175 34.18 -2.13 0.78
C LEU A 175 33.68 -1.78 -0.62
N HIS A 176 33.93 -0.55 -1.08
CA HIS A 176 33.51 -0.03 -2.38
C HIS A 176 34.03 -0.84 -3.56
N GLY A 177 35.24 -1.41 -3.47
CA GLY A 177 35.82 -2.23 -4.54
C GLY A 177 35.00 -3.45 -4.97
N GLN A 178 33.96 -3.85 -4.23
CA GLN A 178 33.01 -4.90 -4.61
C GLN A 178 31.84 -4.40 -5.48
N TRP A 179 31.64 -3.09 -5.55
CA TRP A 179 30.43 -2.44 -6.06
C TRP A 179 30.75 -1.37 -7.11
N CYS A 180 31.98 -1.32 -7.61
CA CYS A 180 32.38 -0.37 -8.65
C CYS A 180 31.41 -0.29 -9.81
N ASP A 181 31.07 0.92 -10.23
CA ASP A 181 30.44 1.18 -11.51
C ASP A 181 31.47 1.53 -12.61
N GLU A 182 30.97 1.79 -13.82
CA GLU A 182 31.81 2.15 -14.96
C GLU A 182 32.55 3.48 -14.76
N THR A 183 31.99 4.41 -13.98
CA THR A 183 32.63 5.70 -13.68
C THR A 183 33.79 5.51 -12.71
N ASP A 184 33.58 4.69 -11.66
CA ASP A 184 34.63 4.32 -10.71
C ASP A 184 35.78 3.59 -11.42
N TYR A 185 35.44 2.67 -12.32
CA TYR A 185 36.45 1.92 -13.07
C TYR A 185 37.22 2.80 -14.06
N ALA A 186 36.56 3.78 -14.70
CA ALA A 186 37.26 4.73 -15.56
C ALA A 186 38.26 5.61 -14.77
N ALA A 187 37.96 5.93 -13.52
CA ALA A 187 38.82 6.76 -12.67
C ALA A 187 39.92 5.98 -11.95
N TYR A 188 39.60 4.79 -11.43
CA TYR A 188 40.43 4.03 -10.48
C TYR A 188 40.63 2.56 -10.89
N GLY A 189 40.27 2.18 -12.11
CA GLY A 189 40.30 0.81 -12.61
C GLY A 189 41.67 0.15 -12.50
N GLY A 190 41.70 -1.11 -12.08
CA GLY A 190 42.92 -1.89 -11.93
C GLY A 190 43.68 -1.62 -10.62
N THR A 191 43.15 -0.77 -9.74
CA THR A 191 43.64 -0.58 -8.37
C THR A 191 42.83 -1.42 -7.38
N ASP A 192 43.29 -1.52 -6.14
CA ASP A 192 42.52 -2.17 -5.06
C ASP A 192 41.21 -1.46 -4.73
N LEU A 193 41.10 -0.14 -5.04
CA LEU A 193 39.86 0.63 -4.87
C LEU A 193 38.80 0.21 -5.88
N CYS A 194 39.23 -0.13 -7.10
CA CYS A 194 38.32 -0.58 -8.15
C CYS A 194 38.95 -1.64 -9.07
N PRO A 195 38.99 -2.91 -8.64
CA PRO A 195 39.64 -3.97 -9.41
C PRO A 195 38.93 -4.24 -10.75
N ALA A 196 37.59 -4.21 -10.75
CA ALA A 196 36.75 -4.46 -11.91
C ALA A 196 35.36 -3.83 -11.72
N VAL A 197 34.63 -3.61 -12.82
CA VAL A 197 33.21 -3.23 -12.75
C VAL A 197 32.40 -4.38 -12.13
N SER A 198 31.60 -4.06 -11.11
CA SER A 198 30.76 -5.03 -10.42
C SER A 198 29.57 -5.47 -11.27
N PRO A 199 29.09 -6.72 -11.12
CA PRO A 199 27.76 -7.11 -11.62
C PRO A 199 26.61 -6.31 -10.99
N TYR A 200 26.88 -5.65 -9.86
CA TYR A 200 25.97 -4.81 -9.09
C TYR A 200 26.56 -3.39 -8.97
N PRO A 201 26.71 -2.67 -10.10
CA PRO A 201 27.43 -1.41 -10.14
C PRO A 201 26.76 -0.35 -9.27
N GLY A 202 27.55 0.39 -8.50
CA GLY A 202 27.10 1.41 -7.56
C GLY A 202 26.31 0.89 -6.36
N GLY A 203 26.35 -0.42 -6.10
CA GLY A 203 25.53 -1.09 -5.08
C GLY A 203 25.63 -0.47 -3.68
N ASP A 204 26.78 0.11 -3.33
CA ASP A 204 27.07 0.71 -2.03
C ASP A 204 26.87 2.24 -1.99
N LYS A 205 26.51 2.88 -3.10
CA LYS A 205 26.37 4.34 -3.18
C LYS A 205 25.06 4.81 -3.83
N GLN A 206 24.25 3.90 -4.35
CA GLN A 206 22.96 4.22 -4.98
C GLN A 206 21.77 3.80 -4.11
N LEU A 207 20.83 4.72 -3.88
CA LEU A 207 19.59 4.47 -3.12
C LEU A 207 18.76 3.33 -3.72
N ALA A 208 18.86 3.11 -5.04
CA ALA A 208 18.23 2.00 -5.74
C ALA A 208 18.57 0.63 -5.12
N SER A 209 19.74 0.48 -4.48
CA SER A 209 20.09 -0.76 -3.77
C SER A 209 19.12 -1.10 -2.64
N LEU A 210 18.54 -0.09 -1.96
CA LEU A 210 17.52 -0.29 -0.93
C LEU A 210 16.12 -0.46 -1.52
N LEU A 211 15.79 0.29 -2.57
CA LEU A 211 14.43 0.36 -3.09
C LEU A 211 14.15 -0.74 -4.12
N ASP A 212 15.06 -0.97 -5.05
CA ASP A 212 14.87 -1.80 -6.24
C ASP A 212 15.82 -3.02 -6.28
N GLY A 213 16.68 -3.13 -5.27
CA GLY A 213 17.78 -4.09 -5.21
C GLY A 213 18.92 -3.68 -6.14
N ALA A 214 20.16 -3.93 -5.74
CA ALA A 214 21.31 -3.60 -6.58
C ALA A 214 21.26 -4.34 -7.93
N GLY A 215 21.85 -3.75 -8.97
CA GLY A 215 21.99 -4.36 -10.29
C GLY A 215 22.28 -3.34 -11.38
N LYS A 216 22.31 -3.78 -12.63
CA LYS A 216 22.64 -2.93 -13.78
C LYS A 216 21.59 -1.82 -14.01
N PRO A 217 21.98 -0.66 -14.54
CA PRO A 217 21.03 0.38 -14.95
C PRO A 217 19.93 -0.17 -15.87
N GLY A 218 18.69 0.25 -15.64
CA GLY A 218 17.53 -0.14 -16.44
C GLY A 218 16.95 -1.53 -16.13
N LYS A 219 17.46 -2.27 -15.13
CA LYS A 219 16.81 -3.50 -14.69
C LYS A 219 15.42 -3.24 -14.11
N THR A 220 14.56 -4.25 -14.11
CA THR A 220 13.32 -4.24 -13.33
C THR A 220 13.65 -4.29 -11.82
N PRO A 221 12.87 -3.63 -10.95
CA PRO A 221 13.04 -3.73 -9.52
C PRO A 221 12.88 -5.17 -9.00
N ASP A 222 13.80 -5.61 -8.15
CA ASP A 222 13.66 -6.82 -7.35
C ASP A 222 13.14 -6.43 -5.97
N LEU A 223 12.00 -6.97 -5.54
CA LEU A 223 11.47 -6.70 -4.19
C LEU A 223 11.88 -7.76 -3.17
N THR A 224 12.21 -8.98 -3.62
CA THR A 224 12.92 -9.98 -2.83
C THR A 224 14.38 -9.99 -3.25
N PHE A 225 15.25 -9.59 -2.33
CA PHE A 225 16.68 -9.48 -2.61
C PHE A 225 17.36 -10.84 -2.54
N SER A 226 18.26 -11.07 -3.50
CA SER A 226 19.33 -12.05 -3.33
C SER A 226 20.25 -11.66 -2.16
N GLN A 227 21.10 -12.60 -1.72
CA GLN A 227 22.06 -12.32 -0.66
C GLN A 227 23.06 -11.21 -1.05
N THR A 228 23.49 -11.18 -2.31
CA THR A 228 24.40 -10.13 -2.80
C THR A 228 23.70 -8.76 -2.84
N GLN A 229 22.43 -8.69 -3.23
CA GLN A 229 21.67 -7.44 -3.16
C GLN A 229 21.44 -6.98 -1.72
N THR A 230 21.22 -7.91 -0.79
CA THR A 230 21.16 -7.62 0.65
C THR A 230 22.46 -6.99 1.13
N ASP A 231 23.60 -7.59 0.78
CA ASP A 231 24.92 -7.07 1.16
C ASP A 231 25.18 -5.68 0.53
N ALA A 232 24.77 -5.44 -0.72
CA ALA A 232 24.85 -4.13 -1.36
C ALA A 232 24.03 -3.07 -0.59
N ALA A 233 22.80 -3.41 -0.23
CA ALA A 233 21.90 -2.52 0.52
C ALA A 233 22.45 -2.20 1.92
N VAL A 234 23.09 -3.17 2.59
CA VAL A 234 23.81 -2.96 3.85
C VAL A 234 25.02 -2.04 3.64
N ALA A 235 25.79 -2.24 2.57
CA ALA A 235 26.92 -1.37 2.23
C ALA A 235 26.47 0.08 1.98
N TYR A 236 25.37 0.27 1.24
CA TYR A 236 24.74 1.57 1.06
C TYR A 236 24.31 2.21 2.38
N THR A 237 23.69 1.42 3.27
CA THR A 237 23.26 1.91 4.58
C THR A 237 24.46 2.37 5.40
N LEU A 238 25.55 1.60 5.42
CA LEU A 238 26.79 1.99 6.09
C LEU A 238 27.34 3.29 5.48
N ASN A 239 27.46 3.41 4.17
CA ASN A 239 28.02 4.61 3.54
C ASN A 239 27.17 5.88 3.74
N THR A 240 25.85 5.74 3.89
CA THR A 240 24.93 6.89 4.03
C THR A 240 24.52 7.21 5.47
N THR A 241 24.89 6.36 6.43
CA THR A 241 24.61 6.55 7.86
C THR A 241 25.79 6.26 8.77
N ALA A 242 27.00 6.11 8.25
CA ALA A 242 28.21 5.98 9.06
C ALA A 242 29.12 7.21 8.98
N PRO A 243 28.68 8.41 9.37
CA PRO A 243 29.65 9.36 9.88
C PRO A 243 30.15 8.82 11.22
N ALA A 244 31.45 8.65 11.39
CA ALA A 244 32.00 8.59 12.74
C ALA A 244 32.11 10.02 13.27
N SER A 245 31.57 10.26 14.47
CA SER A 245 31.71 11.53 15.19
C SER A 245 32.85 11.50 16.21
N GLY A 246 33.37 10.31 16.52
CA GLY A 246 34.49 10.07 17.42
C GLY A 246 34.94 8.60 17.37
N ARG A 247 36.04 8.26 18.06
CA ARG A 247 36.48 6.87 18.24
C ARG A 247 35.98 6.29 19.56
N GLN A 248 35.86 4.98 19.64
CA GLN A 248 35.68 4.31 20.92
C GLN A 248 36.91 4.43 21.83
N LEU A 249 36.69 4.56 23.13
CA LEU A 249 37.75 4.71 24.13
C LEU A 249 38.28 3.35 24.60
N GLY A 250 39.57 3.29 24.90
CA GLY A 250 40.19 2.14 25.57
C GLY A 250 39.75 2.01 27.02
N LYS A 251 39.85 0.81 27.59
CA LYS A 251 39.47 0.51 28.99
C LYS A 251 40.13 1.41 30.04
N GLY A 252 41.35 1.89 29.77
CA GLY A 252 42.05 2.83 30.66
C GLY A 252 41.49 4.25 30.61
N GLU A 253 41.15 4.72 29.40
CA GLU A 253 40.67 6.09 29.15
C GLU A 253 39.30 6.33 29.79
N VAL A 254 38.41 5.33 29.71
CA VAL A 254 37.05 5.39 30.29
C VAL A 254 37.04 5.52 31.81
N LYS A 255 38.13 5.18 32.51
CA LYS A 255 38.18 5.26 33.97
C LYS A 255 38.23 6.70 34.50
N THR A 256 38.69 7.64 33.67
CA THR A 256 38.78 9.07 34.04
C THR A 256 37.41 9.74 34.01
N ALA A 257 37.26 10.89 34.70
CA ALA A 257 36.02 11.66 34.66
C ALA A 257 35.67 12.11 33.22
N SER A 258 36.65 12.67 32.51
CA SER A 258 36.50 13.06 31.10
C SER A 258 36.22 11.87 30.18
N GLY A 259 36.78 10.70 30.47
CA GLY A 259 36.49 9.47 29.71
C GLY A 259 35.07 8.96 29.89
N LYS A 260 34.51 9.06 31.10
CA LYS A 260 33.09 8.75 31.36
C LYS A 260 32.16 9.73 30.64
N GLU A 261 32.47 11.02 30.67
CA GLU A 261 31.69 12.05 29.95
C GLU A 261 31.75 11.84 28.45
N TYR A 262 32.94 11.53 27.89
CA TYR A 262 33.08 11.19 26.48
C TYR A 262 32.25 9.96 26.12
N ALA A 263 32.33 8.89 26.91
CA ALA A 263 31.55 7.68 26.68
C ALA A 263 30.04 7.96 26.70
N GLY A 264 29.58 8.83 27.61
CA GLY A 264 28.19 9.28 27.65
C GLY A 264 27.75 10.02 26.39
N LEU A 265 28.58 10.95 25.87
CA LEU A 265 28.32 11.62 24.60
C LEU A 265 28.29 10.63 23.43
N MET A 266 29.20 9.66 23.44
CA MET A 266 29.23 8.62 22.40
C MET A 266 27.99 7.75 22.42
N THR A 267 27.50 7.34 23.59
CA THR A 267 26.26 6.58 23.72
C THR A 267 25.04 7.36 23.22
N GLN A 268 24.96 8.67 23.50
CA GLN A 268 23.87 9.49 22.97
C GLN A 268 23.91 9.57 21.45
N TYR A 269 25.11 9.78 20.88
CA TYR A 269 25.32 9.78 19.45
C TYR A 269 24.90 8.46 18.82
N GLU A 270 25.38 7.33 19.34
CA GLU A 270 25.06 5.99 18.83
C GLU A 270 23.56 5.69 18.89
N GLY A 271 22.85 6.16 19.93
CA GLY A 271 21.39 6.03 20.03
C GLY A 271 20.63 6.78 18.92
N ILE A 272 21.09 7.97 18.53
CA ILE A 272 20.50 8.71 17.40
C ILE A 272 20.85 8.04 16.07
N MET A 273 22.08 7.52 15.94
CA MET A 273 22.51 6.82 14.74
C MET A 273 21.75 5.50 14.52
N ASP A 274 21.39 4.80 15.60
CA ASP A 274 20.50 3.63 15.56
C ASP A 274 19.13 4.01 14.97
N ALA A 275 18.50 5.07 15.51
CA ALA A 275 17.23 5.59 15.00
C ALA A 275 17.33 6.06 13.53
N ALA A 276 18.44 6.70 13.16
CA ALA A 276 18.69 7.16 11.78
C ALA A 276 18.83 5.99 10.77
N ARG A 277 19.35 4.85 11.22
CA ARG A 277 19.54 3.63 10.41
C ARG A 277 18.29 2.79 10.29
N GLU A 278 17.40 2.88 11.28
CA GLU A 278 16.22 2.01 11.41
C GLU A 278 15.42 1.89 10.10
N PRO A 279 15.07 2.97 9.37
CA PRO A 279 14.25 2.84 8.16
C PRO A 279 14.93 2.07 7.04
N GLN A 280 16.25 2.19 6.92
CA GLN A 280 17.04 1.48 5.91
C GLN A 280 17.17 -0.01 6.27
N MET A 281 17.39 -0.31 7.55
CA MET A 281 17.42 -1.69 8.04
C MET A 281 16.04 -2.37 7.94
N ALA A 282 14.96 -1.62 8.20
CA ALA A 282 13.59 -2.09 7.99
C ALA A 282 13.33 -2.41 6.52
N MET A 283 13.80 -1.56 5.60
CA MET A 283 13.68 -1.77 4.16
C MET A 283 14.43 -3.03 3.69
N ILE A 284 15.65 -3.24 4.17
CA ILE A 284 16.44 -4.46 3.88
C ILE A 284 15.70 -5.69 4.40
N ALA A 285 15.22 -5.65 5.64
CA ALA A 285 14.49 -6.77 6.24
C ALA A 285 13.17 -7.08 5.54
N ALA A 286 12.43 -6.05 5.13
CA ALA A 286 11.19 -6.20 4.36
C ALA A 286 11.45 -6.72 2.93
N SER A 287 12.70 -6.61 2.43
CA SER A 287 13.15 -7.13 1.14
C SER A 287 13.81 -8.52 1.24
N ALA A 288 14.05 -9.05 2.43
CA ALA A 288 14.65 -10.37 2.62
C ALA A 288 13.63 -11.50 2.33
N PRO A 289 14.07 -12.67 1.80
CA PRO A 289 13.20 -13.83 1.63
C PRO A 289 12.47 -14.21 2.93
N ASN A 290 11.15 -14.39 2.84
CA ASN A 290 10.30 -14.63 3.99
C ASN A 290 9.55 -15.96 3.87
N LYS A 291 9.99 -16.95 4.65
CA LYS A 291 9.40 -18.29 4.73
C LYS A 291 7.89 -18.30 5.01
N ALA A 292 7.36 -17.30 5.73
CA ALA A 292 5.93 -17.22 6.02
C ALA A 292 5.07 -16.98 4.77
N THR A 293 5.67 -16.59 3.64
CA THR A 293 4.97 -16.40 2.36
C THR A 293 4.77 -17.69 1.57
N LYS A 294 5.52 -18.76 1.87
CA LYS A 294 5.64 -19.94 1.01
C LYS A 294 4.31 -20.64 0.73
N ASP A 295 3.56 -20.97 1.78
CA ASP A 295 2.27 -21.68 1.64
C ASP A 295 1.23 -20.77 0.96
N ALA A 296 1.19 -19.50 1.37
CA ALA A 296 0.30 -18.50 0.79
C ALA A 296 0.56 -18.29 -0.70
N LEU A 297 1.84 -18.22 -1.10
CA LEU A 297 2.24 -18.12 -2.50
C LEU A 297 1.83 -19.38 -3.26
N LYS A 298 2.15 -20.57 -2.73
CA LYS A 298 1.78 -21.84 -3.35
C LYS A 298 0.27 -21.95 -3.58
N ASP A 299 -0.53 -21.50 -2.63
CA ASP A 299 -1.99 -21.49 -2.76
C ASP A 299 -2.45 -20.48 -3.81
N ALA A 300 -1.94 -19.24 -3.79
CA ALA A 300 -2.29 -18.21 -4.77
C ALA A 300 -1.93 -18.62 -6.21
N LEU A 301 -0.83 -19.35 -6.40
CA LEU A 301 -0.36 -19.81 -7.71
C LEU A 301 -1.20 -20.95 -8.30
N LYS A 302 -2.18 -21.50 -7.57
CA LYS A 302 -3.15 -22.45 -8.13
C LYS A 302 -4.07 -21.78 -9.16
N VAL A 303 -4.26 -20.46 -9.06
CA VAL A 303 -5.02 -19.66 -10.02
C VAL A 303 -4.13 -19.25 -11.19
N SER A 304 -4.56 -19.60 -12.40
CA SER A 304 -3.79 -19.37 -13.64
C SER A 304 -3.45 -17.90 -13.87
N SER A 305 -4.38 -16.97 -13.61
CA SER A 305 -4.12 -15.55 -13.75
C SER A 305 -3.11 -15.03 -12.73
N ALA A 306 -3.11 -15.55 -11.49
CA ALA A 306 -2.12 -15.22 -10.47
C ALA A 306 -0.73 -15.81 -10.82
N GLN A 307 -0.69 -17.05 -11.32
CA GLN A 307 0.55 -17.68 -11.81
C GLN A 307 1.18 -16.84 -12.93
N ARG A 308 0.38 -16.42 -13.92
CA ARG A 308 0.87 -15.57 -15.01
C ARG A 308 1.43 -14.24 -14.49
N TYR A 309 0.74 -13.60 -13.55
CA TYR A 309 1.23 -12.35 -12.96
C TYR A 309 2.55 -12.56 -12.19
N PHE A 310 2.69 -13.67 -11.46
CA PHE A 310 3.95 -14.05 -10.81
C PHE A 310 5.06 -14.25 -11.84
N ASP A 311 4.77 -14.96 -12.92
CA ASP A 311 5.72 -15.21 -14.00
C ASP A 311 6.13 -13.95 -14.77
N ASP A 312 5.34 -12.89 -14.72
CA ASP A 312 5.67 -11.61 -15.35
C ASP A 312 6.39 -10.65 -14.39
N THR A 313 6.12 -10.72 -13.08
CA THR A 313 6.50 -9.64 -12.13
C THR A 313 7.40 -10.06 -10.98
N ALA A 314 7.49 -11.35 -10.65
CA ALA A 314 8.26 -11.80 -9.51
C ALA A 314 9.78 -11.65 -9.74
N SER A 315 10.50 -11.29 -8.68
CA SER A 315 11.95 -11.24 -8.67
C SER A 315 12.55 -12.62 -8.92
N GLN A 316 13.80 -12.64 -9.43
CA GLN A 316 14.50 -13.89 -9.68
C GLN A 316 14.64 -14.72 -8.38
N GLN A 317 14.91 -14.04 -7.26
CA GLN A 317 15.04 -14.69 -5.96
C GLN A 317 13.73 -15.39 -5.57
N ALA A 318 12.59 -14.70 -5.64
CA ALA A 318 11.29 -15.28 -5.27
C ALA A 318 10.91 -16.48 -6.15
N ARG A 319 11.19 -16.43 -7.46
CA ARG A 319 11.00 -17.56 -8.39
C ARG A 319 11.83 -18.78 -8.00
N SER A 320 13.09 -18.56 -7.62
CA SER A 320 14.01 -19.64 -7.31
C SER A 320 13.76 -20.29 -5.93
N SER A 321 13.39 -19.51 -4.92
CA SER A 321 13.19 -19.99 -3.55
C SER A 321 11.74 -20.43 -3.27
N GLY A 322 10.77 -19.91 -4.03
CA GLY A 322 9.35 -19.98 -3.67
C GLY A 322 9.00 -19.16 -2.42
N GLU A 323 9.85 -18.20 -2.06
CA GLU A 323 9.69 -17.32 -0.91
C GLU A 323 9.77 -15.85 -1.37
N MET A 324 8.68 -15.11 -1.17
CA MET A 324 8.67 -13.67 -1.36
C MET A 324 9.16 -12.95 -0.10
N SER A 325 9.68 -11.76 -0.27
CA SER A 325 9.83 -10.79 0.80
C SER A 325 8.48 -10.20 1.21
N GLN A 326 8.43 -9.43 2.31
CA GLN A 326 7.21 -8.72 2.67
C GLN A 326 6.78 -7.76 1.54
N ARG A 327 7.74 -7.01 0.99
CA ARG A 327 7.47 -6.01 -0.05
C ARG A 327 6.95 -6.65 -1.33
N GLU A 328 7.56 -7.78 -1.72
CA GLU A 328 7.12 -8.49 -2.91
C GLU A 328 5.76 -9.14 -2.72
N PHE A 329 5.50 -9.71 -1.54
CA PHE A 329 4.21 -10.31 -1.20
C PHE A 329 3.07 -9.28 -1.24
N GLU A 330 3.26 -8.10 -0.65
CA GLU A 330 2.28 -7.01 -0.73
C GLU A 330 2.08 -6.51 -2.18
N SER A 331 3.18 -6.39 -2.94
CA SER A 331 3.13 -6.02 -4.36
C SER A 331 2.40 -7.04 -5.22
N PHE A 332 2.64 -8.32 -4.95
CA PHE A 332 2.01 -9.43 -5.64
C PHE A 332 0.51 -9.46 -5.37
N GLU A 333 0.09 -9.36 -4.11
CA GLU A 333 -1.33 -9.39 -3.73
C GLU A 333 -2.14 -8.25 -4.32
N VAL A 334 -1.61 -7.04 -4.23
CA VAL A 334 -2.31 -5.86 -4.75
C VAL A 334 -2.24 -5.83 -6.28
N GLY A 335 -1.08 -6.16 -6.85
CA GLY A 335 -0.84 -6.15 -8.28
C GLY A 335 -1.61 -7.20 -9.05
N ARG A 336 -1.67 -8.44 -8.54
CA ARG A 336 -2.38 -9.54 -9.22
C ARG A 336 -3.88 -9.29 -9.36
N ARG A 337 -4.44 -8.34 -8.59
CA ARG A 337 -5.86 -7.96 -8.59
C ARG A 337 -6.16 -6.65 -9.32
N TYR A 338 -5.16 -5.79 -9.51
CA TYR A 338 -5.33 -4.50 -10.19
C TYR A 338 -4.63 -4.44 -11.55
N ALA A 339 -3.33 -4.77 -11.59
CA ALA A 339 -2.47 -4.61 -12.76
C ALA A 339 -2.46 -5.85 -13.68
N ASN A 340 -3.06 -6.95 -13.25
CA ASN A 340 -3.11 -8.20 -14.00
C ASN A 340 -4.25 -8.21 -15.02
N THR A 341 -3.90 -8.16 -16.30
CA THR A 341 -4.88 -8.18 -17.40
C THR A 341 -5.65 -9.51 -17.49
N ALA A 342 -5.04 -10.62 -17.07
CA ALA A 342 -5.73 -11.92 -17.01
C ALA A 342 -6.81 -11.89 -15.93
N TYR A 343 -6.49 -11.39 -14.73
CA TYR A 343 -7.47 -11.19 -13.66
C TYR A 343 -8.64 -10.27 -14.08
N LEU A 344 -8.34 -9.18 -14.78
CA LEU A 344 -9.38 -8.27 -15.26
C LEU A 344 -10.30 -8.92 -16.30
N SER A 345 -9.75 -9.84 -17.11
CA SER A 345 -10.51 -10.64 -18.08
C SER A 345 -11.41 -11.65 -17.35
N ASP A 346 -10.87 -12.34 -16.34
CA ASP A 346 -11.62 -13.27 -15.50
C ASP A 346 -12.78 -12.54 -14.79
N LEU A 347 -12.50 -11.35 -14.23
CA LEU A 347 -13.50 -10.49 -13.57
C LEU A 347 -14.61 -10.05 -14.54
N GLN A 348 -14.28 -9.77 -15.80
CA GLN A 348 -15.26 -9.37 -16.82
C GLN A 348 -16.17 -10.53 -17.23
N GLN A 349 -15.69 -11.77 -17.13
CA GLN A 349 -16.44 -12.98 -17.45
C GLN A 349 -17.32 -13.49 -16.29
N MET A 350 -17.17 -12.93 -15.08
CA MET A 350 -18.03 -13.29 -13.95
C MET A 350 -19.50 -12.94 -14.22
N GLU A 351 -20.40 -13.90 -14.05
CA GLU A 351 -21.85 -13.68 -14.02
C GLU A 351 -22.23 -12.83 -12.79
N GLY A 352 -23.12 -11.84 -12.95
CA GLY A 352 -23.58 -10.99 -11.84
C GLY A 352 -23.66 -9.49 -12.16
N ASP A 353 -23.97 -8.70 -11.13
CA ASP A 353 -24.20 -7.24 -11.23
C ASP A 353 -22.94 -6.47 -11.68
N ASN A 354 -23.09 -5.63 -12.72
CA ASN A 354 -22.06 -4.72 -13.19
C ASN A 354 -21.56 -3.79 -12.08
N LEU A 355 -22.43 -3.42 -11.14
CA LEU A 355 -22.08 -2.55 -10.02
C LEU A 355 -21.06 -3.21 -9.09
N ILE A 356 -21.17 -4.51 -8.82
CA ILE A 356 -20.23 -5.23 -7.95
C ILE A 356 -18.86 -5.35 -8.61
N ARG A 357 -18.80 -5.65 -9.91
CA ARG A 357 -17.54 -5.68 -10.65
C ARG A 357 -16.82 -4.33 -10.64
N GLU A 358 -17.57 -3.25 -10.84
CA GLU A 358 -17.00 -1.91 -10.80
C GLU A 358 -16.53 -1.54 -9.38
N LEU A 359 -17.28 -1.91 -8.35
CA LEU A 359 -16.86 -1.74 -6.96
C LEU A 359 -15.53 -2.47 -6.65
N ILE A 360 -15.35 -3.70 -7.15
CA ILE A 360 -14.10 -4.47 -7.01
C ILE A 360 -12.94 -3.74 -7.70
N ARG A 361 -13.15 -3.22 -8.92
CA ARG A 361 -12.11 -2.47 -9.65
C ARG A 361 -11.69 -1.21 -8.91
N VAL A 362 -12.66 -0.42 -8.43
CA VAL A 362 -12.40 0.79 -7.65
C VAL A 362 -11.66 0.46 -6.36
N GLN A 363 -12.05 -0.61 -5.66
CA GLN A 363 -11.34 -1.05 -4.45
C GLN A 363 -9.91 -1.49 -4.75
N ASN A 364 -9.69 -2.27 -5.81
CA ASN A 364 -8.36 -2.74 -6.20
C ASN A 364 -7.45 -1.56 -6.62
N LEU A 365 -8.00 -0.57 -7.33
CA LEU A 365 -7.30 0.70 -7.62
C LEU A 365 -6.92 1.41 -6.31
N GLY A 366 -7.85 1.53 -5.37
CA GLY A 366 -7.59 2.14 -4.06
C GLY A 366 -6.44 1.45 -3.31
N ASN A 367 -6.43 0.11 -3.30
CA ASN A 367 -5.35 -0.67 -2.68
C ASN A 367 -4.00 -0.46 -3.40
N TRP A 368 -3.99 -0.39 -4.72
CA TRP A 368 -2.79 -0.11 -5.52
C TRP A 368 -2.21 1.26 -5.22
N LEU A 369 -3.05 2.29 -5.17
CA LEU A 369 -2.64 3.65 -4.80
C LEU A 369 -2.14 3.71 -3.36
N ALA A 370 -2.80 3.02 -2.43
CA ALA A 370 -2.37 2.96 -1.02
C ALA A 370 -0.99 2.29 -0.88
N LEU A 371 -0.71 1.23 -1.64
CA LEU A 371 0.61 0.62 -1.69
C LEU A 371 1.67 1.59 -2.27
N GLY A 372 1.31 2.36 -3.29
CA GLY A 372 2.17 3.43 -3.83
C GLY A 372 2.51 4.48 -2.77
N ILE A 373 1.52 4.97 -2.03
CA ILE A 373 1.70 5.93 -0.92
C ILE A 373 2.60 5.34 0.17
N LYS A 374 2.40 4.06 0.53
CA LYS A 374 3.25 3.37 1.50
C LYS A 374 4.72 3.41 1.07
N ARG A 375 5.02 3.11 -0.20
CA ARG A 375 6.39 3.11 -0.75
C ARG A 375 7.03 4.49 -0.72
N GLU A 376 6.27 5.54 -1.08
CA GLU A 376 6.77 6.92 -0.99
C GLU A 376 7.04 7.33 0.46
N GLN A 377 6.20 6.89 1.42
CA GLN A 377 6.45 7.13 2.84
C GLN A 377 7.72 6.39 3.33
N GLU A 378 7.93 5.15 2.92
CA GLU A 378 9.15 4.39 3.27
C GLU A 378 10.41 5.07 2.72
N LYS A 379 10.37 5.54 1.47
CA LYS A 379 11.45 6.33 0.86
C LYS A 379 11.69 7.64 1.62
N SER A 380 10.62 8.35 1.99
CA SER A 380 10.72 9.58 2.79
C SER A 380 11.35 9.32 4.16
N ASN A 381 10.99 8.22 4.82
CA ASN A 381 11.57 7.82 6.10
C ASN A 381 13.07 7.51 5.97
N ILE A 382 13.50 6.85 4.89
CA ILE A 382 14.93 6.61 4.60
C ILE A 382 15.70 7.92 4.47
N LEU A 383 15.20 8.86 3.68
CA LEU A 383 15.85 10.18 3.49
C LEU A 383 15.88 10.98 4.81
N THR A 384 14.80 10.92 5.59
CA THR A 384 14.73 11.56 6.91
C THR A 384 15.74 10.95 7.89
N GLY A 385 15.92 9.62 7.86
CA GLY A 385 16.95 8.93 8.63
C GLY A 385 18.36 9.39 8.25
N GLN A 386 18.66 9.51 6.96
CA GLN A 386 19.94 10.04 6.49
C GLN A 386 20.17 11.50 6.94
N GLN A 387 19.14 12.34 6.88
CA GLN A 387 19.22 13.71 7.40
C GLN A 387 19.48 13.74 8.92
N LEU A 388 18.82 12.87 9.69
CA LEU A 388 19.04 12.74 11.13
C LEU A 388 20.50 12.33 11.43
N ALA A 389 21.06 11.39 10.67
CA ALA A 389 22.47 11.00 10.79
C ALA A 389 23.43 12.17 10.57
N LEU A 390 23.18 12.99 9.53
CA LEU A 390 23.97 14.19 9.25
C LEU A 390 23.89 15.20 10.40
N MET A 391 22.69 15.50 10.89
CA MET A 391 22.46 16.45 11.99
C MET A 391 23.11 15.97 13.30
N ALA A 392 22.98 14.69 13.63
CA ALA A 392 23.61 14.10 14.80
C ALA A 392 25.14 14.24 14.72
N THR A 393 25.70 13.99 13.54
CA THR A 393 27.13 14.10 13.31
C THR A 393 27.63 15.52 13.48
N GLU A 394 26.94 16.49 12.87
CA GLU A 394 27.27 17.91 12.98
C GLU A 394 27.20 18.38 14.44
N HIS A 395 26.23 17.90 15.21
CA HIS A 395 26.06 18.24 16.61
C HIS A 395 27.14 17.63 17.53
N TYR A 396 27.41 16.33 17.39
CA TYR A 396 28.25 15.58 18.34
C TYR A 396 29.74 15.61 18.01
N ARG A 397 30.13 15.66 16.73
CA ARG A 397 31.54 15.64 16.32
C ARG A 397 32.41 16.71 17.01
N PRO A 398 32.04 18.01 17.05
CA PRO A 398 32.86 19.01 17.74
C PRO A 398 32.95 18.78 19.26
N GLN A 399 31.86 18.31 19.88
CA GLN A 399 31.83 18.02 21.32
C GLN A 399 32.74 16.85 21.68
N LEU A 400 32.69 15.78 20.87
CA LEU A 400 33.53 14.60 21.03
C LEU A 400 35.01 14.94 20.79
N ALA A 401 35.32 15.74 19.76
CA ALA A 401 36.68 16.22 19.52
C ALA A 401 37.22 17.01 20.72
N ALA A 402 36.46 17.98 21.23
CA ALA A 402 36.85 18.78 22.39
C ALA A 402 37.03 17.92 23.66
N LYS A 403 36.14 16.96 23.88
CA LYS A 403 36.22 16.06 25.04
C LYS A 403 37.39 15.07 24.91
N MET A 404 37.70 14.62 23.69
CA MET A 404 38.84 13.73 23.42
C MET A 404 40.18 14.37 23.83
N GLU A 405 40.35 15.69 23.62
CA GLU A 405 41.55 16.40 24.09
C GLU A 405 41.68 16.39 25.62
N GLN A 406 40.56 16.47 26.35
CA GLN A 406 40.55 16.35 27.82
C GLN A 406 40.89 14.92 28.27
N VAL A 407 40.40 13.91 27.55
CA VAL A 407 40.75 12.50 27.79
C VAL A 407 42.25 12.27 27.60
N LYS A 408 42.84 12.80 26.52
CA LYS A 408 44.29 12.71 26.26
C LYS A 408 45.13 13.41 27.32
N ALA A 409 44.65 14.55 27.84
CA ALA A 409 45.33 15.31 28.88
C ALA A 409 45.26 14.64 30.28
N GLY A 410 44.52 13.54 30.44
CA GLY A 410 44.48 12.77 31.69
C GLY A 410 43.85 13.53 32.86
N VAL A 411 42.95 14.48 32.58
CA VAL A 411 42.36 15.35 33.61
C VAL A 411 41.45 14.53 34.53
N THR A 412 41.99 14.09 35.66
CA THR A 412 41.22 13.69 36.85
C THR A 412 40.76 14.95 37.54
N ARG A 413 39.44 15.19 37.55
CA ARG A 413 38.83 16.29 38.30
C ARG A 413 38.62 15.92 39.75
#